data_AF-A0A8J3WF01-F1
#
_entry.id   AF-A0A8J3WF01-F1
#
_cell.length_a   1.000
_cell.length_b   1.000
_cell.length_c   1.000
_cell.angle_alpha   90.00
_cell.angle_beta   90.00
_cell.angle_gamma   90.00
#
_symmetry.space_group_name_H-M   'P 1'
#
loop_
_entity.id
_entity.type
_entity.pdbx_description
1 polymer ?
#
loop_
_entity_poly.entity_id
_entity_poly.type
_entity_poly.pdbx_seq_one_letter_code
_entity_poly.pdbx_strand_id
1 'polypeptide(L)'
;MTMSTAEPSAPSPSPALSASAGCPAAMPRTRGRSRLLAGTALLLLAGGCGMSTPPAAAPPAAVSSPAPVPSTRTLEPTPAPAPAPALTVAQARRIHEQYRRQLARARAADGAGLQHAEAGLALELSRAQERLRRLRGQPPAPPARVVSTRMIIPRLPSGQPRWFAAEVRYADRDDVVHLIFAESAEGEQVGGWRVVAGSATPADQVLPRLATTGQGEAQAVPAHATGLPVSPSALARAHAASLSSADSDARARRLIAPGPYTSQAAAAVRAERRALAGRWRLRITSRPWGPIYALRTADGGALVWYALREQQIFTAVDSGAPPLEFGRAQAATLAGGRAFSQQAHLISAGWFCAVLPPAGDQRARIVGDWYSALKVNGA
;
A
#
# COMPACT_ATOMS: atom_id res chain seq x y z
N MET A 1 -13.05 -72.51 -13.31
CA MET A 1 -12.31 -71.57 -14.18
C MET A 1 -13.17 -70.32 -14.30
N THR A 2 -13.00 -69.39 -13.37
CA THR A 2 -13.80 -68.16 -13.27
C THR A 2 -12.81 -67.04 -12.98
N MET A 3 -12.69 -66.12 -13.94
CA MET A 3 -11.72 -65.03 -13.91
C MET A 3 -12.15 -63.93 -12.94
N SER A 4 -11.19 -63.54 -12.11
CA SER A 4 -11.23 -62.45 -11.14
C SER A 4 -10.91 -61.13 -11.84
N THR A 5 -11.87 -60.20 -11.87
CA THR A 5 -11.67 -58.81 -12.30
C THR A 5 -11.27 -57.96 -11.09
N ALA A 6 -10.02 -57.49 -11.09
CA ALA A 6 -9.50 -56.53 -10.12
C ALA A 6 -9.93 -55.10 -10.48
N GLU A 7 -10.45 -54.39 -9.48
CA GLU A 7 -10.88 -52.99 -9.54
C GLU A 7 -9.70 -52.09 -9.10
N PRO A 8 -9.28 -51.07 -9.87
CA PRO A 8 -8.20 -50.18 -9.45
C PRO A 8 -8.74 -49.06 -8.55
N SER A 9 -8.19 -48.99 -7.33
CA SER A 9 -8.44 -47.94 -6.34
C SER A 9 -8.08 -46.54 -6.86
N ALA A 10 -9.02 -45.61 -6.77
CA ALA A 10 -8.81 -44.20 -7.04
C ALA A 10 -8.07 -43.52 -5.86
N PRO A 11 -7.07 -42.65 -6.10
CA PRO A 11 -6.40 -41.91 -5.05
C PRO A 11 -7.26 -40.73 -4.54
N SER A 12 -7.31 -40.58 -3.21
CA SER A 12 -7.97 -39.50 -2.50
C SER A 12 -7.40 -38.11 -2.85
N PRO A 13 -8.22 -37.05 -2.95
CA PRO A 13 -7.74 -35.69 -3.21
C PRO A 13 -7.23 -35.01 -1.94
N SER A 14 -5.95 -34.61 -1.96
CA SER A 14 -5.33 -33.69 -0.99
C SER A 14 -5.81 -32.24 -1.19
N PRO A 15 -5.81 -31.41 -0.13
CA PRO A 15 -6.50 -30.11 -0.10
C PRO A 15 -5.75 -29.00 -0.85
N ALA A 16 -6.54 -28.15 -1.54
CA ALA A 16 -6.10 -27.04 -2.37
C ALA A 16 -5.56 -25.85 -1.55
N LEU A 17 -4.30 -25.50 -1.80
CA LEU A 17 -3.64 -24.27 -1.35
C LEU A 17 -4.12 -23.07 -2.20
N SER A 18 -4.88 -22.16 -1.59
CA SER A 18 -5.18 -20.83 -2.16
C SER A 18 -4.02 -19.87 -1.86
N ALA A 19 -3.03 -19.85 -2.75
CA ALA A 19 -1.99 -18.82 -2.75
C ALA A 19 -2.39 -17.68 -3.70
N SER A 20 -2.47 -16.48 -3.14
CA SER A 20 -2.52 -15.22 -3.87
C SER A 20 -1.27 -15.06 -4.74
N ALA A 21 -1.34 -15.51 -5.99
CA ALA A 21 -0.28 -15.33 -6.98
C ALA A 21 -0.31 -13.90 -7.56
N GLY A 22 0.35 -12.98 -6.86
CA GLY A 22 0.93 -11.77 -7.42
C GLY A 22 2.46 -11.91 -7.38
N CYS A 23 3.10 -11.94 -8.56
CA CYS A 23 4.53 -12.16 -8.82
C CYS A 23 5.08 -13.60 -8.63
N PRO A 24 6.11 -14.00 -9.42
CA PRO A 24 6.43 -15.39 -9.67
C PRO A 24 7.11 -16.09 -8.49
N ALA A 25 6.83 -17.39 -8.39
CA ALA A 25 7.33 -18.33 -7.41
C ALA A 25 8.83 -18.18 -7.10
N ALA A 26 9.16 -18.12 -5.81
CA ALA A 26 10.52 -18.22 -5.31
C ALA A 26 11.03 -19.67 -5.46
N MET A 27 12.19 -19.84 -6.09
CA MET A 27 12.98 -21.08 -6.03
C MET A 27 13.68 -21.25 -4.67
N PRO A 28 13.99 -22.49 -4.24
CA PRO A 28 14.49 -22.78 -2.90
C PRO A 28 15.92 -22.26 -2.69
N ARG A 29 16.14 -21.54 -1.57
CA ARG A 29 17.46 -21.10 -1.13
C ARG A 29 18.18 -22.24 -0.39
N THR A 30 19.23 -22.76 -1.01
CA THR A 30 20.25 -23.58 -0.36
C THR A 30 20.91 -22.81 0.78
N ARG A 31 20.87 -23.38 2.00
CA ARG A 31 21.59 -22.88 3.18
C ARG A 31 23.09 -23.05 2.99
N GLY A 32 23.80 -21.95 2.72
CA GLY A 32 25.26 -21.87 2.77
C GLY A 32 25.70 -21.21 4.09
N ARG A 33 26.30 -22.00 4.99
CA ARG A 33 27.04 -21.53 6.16
C ARG A 33 28.36 -20.88 5.71
N SER A 34 28.72 -19.73 6.27
CA SER A 34 30.08 -19.25 6.62
C SER A 34 30.05 -17.75 6.82
N ARG A 35 30.86 -17.07 7.64
CA ARG A 35 31.75 -17.34 8.77
C ARG A 35 32.04 -15.92 9.30
N LEU A 36 32.13 -15.74 10.62
CA LEU A 36 32.54 -14.48 11.23
C LEU A 36 33.94 -14.09 10.75
N LEU A 37 34.16 -12.79 10.51
CA LEU A 37 35.45 -12.15 10.70
C LEU A 37 35.24 -10.81 11.38
N ALA A 38 35.83 -10.72 12.58
CA ALA A 38 36.02 -9.52 13.37
C ALA A 38 37.08 -8.61 12.72
N GLY A 39 36.97 -7.31 12.95
CA GLY A 39 37.97 -6.32 12.56
C GLY A 39 37.78 -5.05 13.37
N THR A 40 38.52 -4.97 14.47
CA THR A 40 38.66 -3.83 15.39
C THR A 40 39.74 -2.86 14.87
N ALA A 41 39.75 -1.64 15.46
CA ALA A 41 40.82 -0.62 15.49
C ALA A 41 40.61 0.56 14.52
N LEU A 42 40.92 1.83 14.83
CA LEU A 42 41.55 2.47 15.99
C LEU A 42 41.20 3.98 15.95
N LEU A 43 41.12 4.61 17.12
CA LEU A 43 41.13 6.08 17.32
C LEU A 43 42.45 6.71 16.83
N LEU A 44 42.40 8.00 16.45
CA LEU A 44 43.46 8.98 16.76
C LEU A 44 42.91 10.43 16.72
N LEU A 45 43.42 11.24 17.64
CA LEU A 45 43.05 12.61 18.05
C LEU A 45 43.65 13.71 17.16
N ALA A 46 43.10 14.93 17.25
CA ALA A 46 43.78 16.13 17.81
C ALA A 46 43.49 17.48 17.08
N GLY A 47 43.40 18.54 17.89
CA GLY A 47 43.69 19.95 17.53
C GLY A 47 42.49 20.78 17.07
N GLY A 48 42.22 21.99 17.53
CA GLY A 48 43.00 22.92 18.36
C GLY A 48 42.22 24.21 18.61
N CYS A 49 42.68 24.97 19.60
CA CYS A 49 42.11 26.17 20.19
C CYS A 49 42.02 27.39 19.25
N GLY A 50 41.19 28.38 19.62
CA GLY A 50 41.26 29.73 19.05
C GLY A 50 40.21 30.68 19.61
N MET A 51 40.39 31.15 20.84
CA MET A 51 39.70 32.33 21.37
C MET A 51 40.26 33.60 20.74
N SER A 52 39.41 34.60 20.45
CA SER A 52 39.82 35.99 20.28
C SER A 52 38.66 36.95 20.57
N THR A 53 38.71 37.55 21.76
CA THR A 53 38.11 38.85 22.10
C THR A 53 39.18 39.92 21.85
N PRO A 54 38.87 41.13 21.36
CA PRO A 54 38.70 42.32 22.25
C PRO A 54 37.89 43.46 21.58
N PRO A 55 37.93 44.74 22.03
CA PRO A 55 37.73 45.31 23.36
C PRO A 55 36.56 46.33 23.41
N ALA A 56 36.27 46.79 24.63
CA ALA A 56 35.31 47.84 24.97
C ALA A 56 35.81 49.27 24.66
N ALA A 57 34.89 50.20 24.36
CA ALA A 57 35.05 51.64 24.60
C ALA A 57 33.71 52.42 24.68
N ALA A 58 33.49 53.03 25.85
CA ALA A 58 32.84 54.31 26.22
C ALA A 58 31.33 54.63 25.91
N PRO A 59 30.60 55.22 26.91
CA PRO A 59 29.25 55.82 26.80
C PRO A 59 29.31 57.37 26.73
N PRO A 60 28.22 58.16 26.93
CA PRO A 60 26.81 58.02 26.54
C PRO A 60 26.31 59.24 25.69
N ALA A 61 25.17 59.09 25.02
CA ALA A 61 24.35 60.25 24.62
C ALA A 61 22.92 60.03 25.11
N ALA A 62 22.47 60.95 25.96
CA ALA A 62 21.13 61.00 26.51
C ALA A 62 20.10 61.21 25.39
N VAL A 63 19.12 60.32 25.30
CA VAL A 63 17.91 60.53 24.52
C VAL A 63 16.72 60.32 25.43
N SER A 64 15.87 61.35 25.44
CA SER A 64 14.70 61.56 26.28
C SER A 64 13.73 60.39 26.33
N SER A 65 13.24 60.08 27.53
CA SER A 65 12.05 59.26 27.77
C SER A 65 10.81 59.87 27.13
N PRO A 66 10.05 59.14 26.29
CA PRO A 66 8.64 59.37 26.10
C PRO A 66 7.81 58.63 27.16
N ALA A 67 6.67 59.23 27.50
CA ALA A 67 5.71 58.81 28.52
C ALA A 67 5.20 57.36 28.39
N PRO A 68 4.73 56.73 29.47
CA PRO A 68 4.21 55.35 29.43
C PRO A 68 2.91 55.29 28.63
N VAL A 69 2.98 54.65 27.47
CA VAL A 69 1.81 54.20 26.71
C VAL A 69 1.19 53.02 27.47
N PRO A 70 -0.14 52.97 27.70
CA PRO A 70 -0.75 51.84 28.38
C PRO A 70 -0.53 50.57 27.56
N SER A 71 0.14 49.58 28.16
CA SER A 71 0.33 48.26 27.59
C SER A 71 -1.03 47.65 27.24
N THR A 72 -1.35 47.63 25.95
CA THR A 72 -2.40 46.77 25.41
C THR A 72 -2.02 45.35 25.78
N ARG A 73 -2.79 44.73 26.69
CA ARG A 73 -2.72 43.29 26.97
C ARG A 73 -2.88 42.58 25.63
N THR A 74 -1.79 42.03 25.12
CA THR A 74 -1.82 41.01 24.09
C THR A 74 -2.57 39.84 24.69
N LEU A 75 -3.86 39.69 24.35
CA LEU A 75 -4.61 38.48 24.63
C LEU A 75 -3.85 37.35 23.95
N GLU A 76 -3.26 36.46 24.74
CA GLU A 76 -2.70 35.22 24.23
C GLU A 76 -3.79 34.53 23.40
N PRO A 77 -3.50 34.17 22.14
CA PRO A 77 -4.48 33.48 21.32
C PRO A 77 -4.82 32.16 22.01
N THR A 78 -6.08 32.01 22.41
CA THR A 78 -6.63 30.75 22.93
C THR A 78 -6.20 29.61 22.01
N PRO A 79 -5.51 28.58 22.52
CA PRO A 79 -5.09 27.46 21.69
C PRO A 79 -6.30 26.86 20.99
N ALA A 80 -6.22 26.72 19.66
CA ALA A 80 -7.28 26.09 18.89
C ALA A 80 -7.60 24.71 19.47
N PRO A 81 -8.89 24.34 19.61
CA PRO A 81 -9.28 23.07 20.20
C PRO A 81 -8.63 21.91 19.45
N ALA A 82 -8.10 20.95 20.19
CA ALA A 82 -7.43 19.79 19.63
C ALA A 82 -8.38 19.02 18.69
N PRO A 83 -7.89 18.47 17.56
CA PRO A 83 -8.74 17.73 16.64
C PRO A 83 -9.42 16.54 17.31
N ALA A 84 -10.69 16.30 16.97
CA ALA A 84 -11.49 15.22 17.51
C ALA A 84 -11.09 13.85 16.93
N PRO A 85 -11.23 12.75 17.69
CA PRO A 85 -11.13 11.41 17.13
C PRO A 85 -12.21 11.17 16.08
N ALA A 86 -11.88 10.34 15.08
CA ALA A 86 -12.85 9.97 14.06
C ALA A 86 -14.08 9.26 14.66
N LEU A 87 -13.91 8.37 15.63
CA LEU A 87 -14.96 7.63 16.35
C LEU A 87 -14.36 6.88 17.55
N THR A 88 -15.19 6.25 18.39
CA THR A 88 -14.70 5.37 19.46
C THR A 88 -14.25 3.99 18.92
N VAL A 89 -13.36 3.32 19.66
CA VAL A 89 -12.95 1.94 19.35
C VAL A 89 -14.14 0.97 19.33
N ALA A 90 -15.12 1.15 20.23
CA ALA A 90 -16.32 0.32 20.28
C ALA A 90 -17.19 0.47 19.02
N GLN A 91 -17.35 1.71 18.53
CA GLN A 91 -18.04 1.97 17.26
C GLN A 91 -17.28 1.33 16.08
N ALA A 92 -15.96 1.48 16.03
CA ALA A 92 -15.12 0.89 14.97
C ALA A 92 -15.22 -0.65 14.93
N ARG A 93 -15.26 -1.30 16.10
CA ARG A 93 -15.48 -2.76 16.18
C ARG A 93 -16.83 -3.17 15.60
N ARG A 94 -17.91 -2.47 15.95
CA ARG A 94 -19.26 -2.74 15.39
C ARG A 94 -19.30 -2.57 13.87
N ILE A 95 -18.66 -1.53 13.35
CA ILE A 95 -18.54 -1.28 11.90
C ILE A 95 -17.78 -2.43 11.23
N HIS A 96 -16.64 -2.85 11.79
CA HIS A 96 -15.87 -3.97 11.25
C HIS A 96 -16.66 -5.30 11.27
N GLU A 97 -17.42 -5.57 12.33
CA GLU A 97 -18.30 -6.75 12.39
C GLU A 97 -19.43 -6.69 11.35
N GLN A 98 -20.04 -5.52 11.15
CA GLN A 98 -21.03 -5.31 10.10
C GLN A 98 -20.44 -5.55 8.71
N TYR A 99 -19.26 -5.00 8.45
CA TYR A 99 -18.51 -5.23 7.22
C TYR A 99 -18.29 -6.73 6.99
N ARG A 100 -17.83 -7.48 7.98
CA ARG A 100 -17.60 -8.93 7.86
C ARG A 100 -18.89 -9.67 7.49
N ARG A 101 -20.03 -9.33 8.10
CA ARG A 101 -21.34 -9.92 7.75
C ARG A 101 -21.79 -9.56 6.34
N GLN A 102 -21.61 -8.31 5.93
CA GLN A 102 -21.98 -7.87 4.58
C GLN A 102 -21.09 -8.53 3.52
N LEU A 103 -19.76 -8.57 3.74
CA LEU A 103 -18.82 -9.23 2.84
C LEU A 103 -19.09 -10.73 2.73
N ALA A 104 -19.33 -11.42 3.85
CA ALA A 104 -19.65 -12.85 3.83
C ALA A 104 -20.94 -13.14 3.04
N ARG A 105 -22.00 -12.35 3.25
CA ARG A 105 -23.23 -12.44 2.47
C ARG A 105 -22.99 -12.19 0.99
N ALA A 106 -22.21 -11.15 0.66
CA ALA A 106 -21.92 -10.84 -0.73
C ALA A 106 -21.12 -11.95 -1.41
N ARG A 107 -20.13 -12.54 -0.74
CA ARG A 107 -19.35 -13.67 -1.28
C ARG A 107 -20.21 -14.92 -1.48
N ALA A 108 -21.12 -15.22 -0.54
CA ALA A 108 -22.08 -16.30 -0.69
C ALA A 108 -23.04 -16.08 -1.87
N ALA A 109 -23.30 -14.81 -2.23
CA ALA A 109 -24.09 -14.41 -3.39
C ALA A 109 -23.22 -14.04 -4.61
N ASP A 110 -22.07 -14.70 -4.79
CA ASP A 110 -21.16 -14.51 -5.94
C ASP A 110 -20.73 -13.05 -6.20
N GLY A 111 -20.57 -12.28 -5.14
CA GLY A 111 -20.19 -10.86 -5.15
C GLY A 111 -21.36 -9.88 -5.28
N ALA A 112 -22.60 -10.36 -5.41
CA ALA A 112 -23.77 -9.48 -5.37
C ALA A 112 -23.87 -8.80 -3.99
N GLY A 113 -24.06 -7.47 -3.98
CA GLY A 113 -24.16 -6.69 -2.74
C GLY A 113 -22.83 -6.22 -2.13
N LEU A 114 -21.68 -6.45 -2.79
CA LEU A 114 -20.37 -5.97 -2.32
C LEU A 114 -20.35 -4.45 -2.03
N GLN A 115 -21.15 -3.65 -2.74
CA GLN A 115 -21.25 -2.20 -2.53
C GLN A 115 -21.80 -1.79 -1.15
N HIS A 116 -22.39 -2.72 -0.39
CA HIS A 116 -22.81 -2.46 0.99
C HIS A 116 -21.64 -2.55 1.97
N ALA A 117 -20.59 -3.32 1.63
CA ALA A 117 -19.40 -3.51 2.46
C ALA A 117 -18.24 -2.59 2.03
N GLU A 118 -18.12 -2.33 0.74
CA GLU A 118 -16.94 -1.69 0.14
C GLU A 118 -17.32 -0.58 -0.84
N ALA A 119 -16.44 0.40 -1.03
CA ALA A 119 -16.62 1.50 -1.97
C ALA A 119 -15.30 1.86 -2.68
N GLY A 120 -15.41 2.70 -3.72
CA GLY A 120 -14.27 3.18 -4.48
C GLY A 120 -13.43 2.06 -5.08
N LEU A 121 -12.10 2.21 -5.03
CA LEU A 121 -11.20 1.23 -5.62
C LEU A 121 -11.23 -0.13 -4.88
N ALA A 122 -11.49 -0.15 -3.57
CA ALA A 122 -11.64 -1.42 -2.84
C ALA A 122 -12.77 -2.28 -3.43
N LEU A 123 -13.93 -1.67 -3.68
CA LEU A 123 -15.06 -2.35 -4.32
C LEU A 123 -14.71 -2.86 -5.74
N GLU A 124 -14.00 -2.07 -6.54
CA GLU A 124 -13.55 -2.50 -7.86
C GLU A 124 -12.62 -3.71 -7.80
N LEU A 125 -11.66 -3.72 -6.86
CA LEU A 125 -10.73 -4.83 -6.66
C LEU A 125 -11.46 -6.09 -6.23
N SER A 126 -12.36 -6.01 -5.24
CA SER A 126 -13.16 -7.17 -4.81
C SER A 126 -14.04 -7.72 -5.92
N ARG A 127 -14.68 -6.86 -6.72
CA ARG A 127 -15.47 -7.29 -7.89
C ARG A 127 -14.59 -7.97 -8.94
N ALA A 128 -13.38 -7.47 -9.18
CA ALA A 128 -12.43 -8.08 -10.10
C ALA A 128 -11.97 -9.47 -9.60
N GLN A 129 -11.70 -9.61 -8.31
CA GLN A 129 -11.33 -10.88 -7.68
C GLN A 129 -12.47 -11.90 -7.75
N GLU A 130 -13.71 -11.51 -7.44
CA GLU A 130 -14.88 -12.39 -7.59
C GLU A 130 -15.13 -12.80 -9.04
N ARG A 131 -14.92 -11.89 -9.99
CA ARG A 131 -14.99 -12.21 -11.42
C ARG A 131 -13.92 -13.23 -11.82
N LEU A 132 -12.66 -13.01 -11.42
CA LEU A 132 -11.56 -13.93 -11.70
C LEU A 132 -11.82 -15.31 -11.11
N ARG A 133 -12.32 -15.39 -9.88
CA ARG A 133 -12.73 -16.63 -9.23
C ARG A 133 -13.76 -17.39 -10.08
N ARG A 134 -14.85 -16.71 -10.50
CA ARG A 134 -15.89 -17.32 -11.34
C ARG A 134 -15.35 -17.81 -12.68
N LEU A 135 -14.55 -16.99 -13.36
CA LEU A 135 -13.94 -17.36 -14.65
C LEU A 135 -12.99 -18.57 -14.53
N ARG A 136 -12.47 -18.85 -13.34
CA ARG A 136 -11.65 -20.04 -13.05
C ARG A 136 -12.46 -21.24 -12.56
N GLY A 137 -13.78 -21.13 -12.48
CA GLY A 137 -14.64 -22.19 -11.93
C GLY A 137 -14.42 -22.45 -10.44
N GLN A 138 -13.85 -21.49 -9.70
CA GLN A 138 -13.56 -21.66 -8.28
C GLN A 138 -14.82 -21.41 -7.43
N PRO A 139 -15.12 -22.26 -6.43
CA PRO A 139 -16.25 -22.02 -5.54
C PRO A 139 -16.02 -20.76 -4.69
N PRO A 140 -17.08 -20.10 -4.18
CA PRO A 140 -16.93 -19.02 -3.22
C PRO A 140 -16.06 -19.41 -2.03
N ALA A 141 -15.13 -18.52 -1.65
CA ALA A 141 -14.29 -18.78 -0.49
C ALA A 141 -15.13 -18.74 0.79
N PRO A 142 -14.93 -19.68 1.73
CA PRO A 142 -15.59 -19.62 3.03
C PRO A 142 -15.18 -18.34 3.78
N PRO A 143 -16.02 -17.86 4.73
CA PRO A 143 -15.65 -16.73 5.56
C PRO A 143 -14.35 -17.00 6.31
N ALA A 144 -13.36 -16.13 6.14
CA ALA A 144 -12.07 -16.28 6.79
C ALA A 144 -12.20 -16.13 8.31
N ARG A 145 -11.56 -17.04 9.05
CA ARG A 145 -11.54 -17.00 10.52
C ARG A 145 -10.56 -15.94 11.00
N VAL A 146 -11.09 -14.93 11.68
CA VAL A 146 -10.29 -13.86 12.29
C VAL A 146 -9.69 -14.36 13.61
N VAL A 147 -8.38 -14.24 13.75
CA VAL A 147 -7.63 -14.56 14.98
C VAL A 147 -7.56 -13.33 15.88
N SER A 148 -7.22 -12.19 15.30
CA SER A 148 -7.12 -10.94 16.05
C SER A 148 -7.51 -9.77 15.18
N THR A 149 -8.01 -8.72 15.85
CA THR A 149 -8.27 -7.45 15.20
C THR A 149 -7.88 -6.30 16.11
N ARG A 150 -7.06 -5.39 15.59
CA ARG A 150 -6.70 -4.13 16.24
C ARG A 150 -7.35 -2.97 15.50
N MET A 151 -8.17 -2.20 16.19
CA MET A 151 -8.72 -0.95 15.66
C MET A 151 -7.70 0.18 15.86
N ILE A 152 -7.53 1.01 14.84
CA ILE A 152 -6.64 2.16 14.85
C ILE A 152 -7.48 3.39 14.51
N ILE A 153 -7.68 4.25 15.50
CA ILE A 153 -8.53 5.43 15.37
C ILE A 153 -7.64 6.67 15.23
N PRO A 154 -7.62 7.34 14.07
CA PRO A 154 -6.89 8.59 13.93
C PRO A 154 -7.63 9.76 14.58
N ARG A 155 -6.85 10.72 15.10
CA ARG A 155 -7.31 12.11 15.24
C ARG A 155 -7.21 12.82 13.92
N LEU A 156 -8.31 13.41 13.47
CA LEU A 156 -8.43 14.03 12.16
C LEU A 156 -8.61 15.54 12.31
N PRO A 157 -7.83 16.36 11.58
CA PRO A 157 -8.09 17.80 11.49
C PRO A 157 -9.52 18.08 11.05
N SER A 158 -10.07 19.21 11.51
CA SER A 158 -11.43 19.64 11.14
C SER A 158 -11.58 19.71 9.62
N GLY A 159 -12.74 19.27 9.11
CA GLY A 159 -13.06 19.27 7.68
C GLY A 159 -12.47 18.09 6.87
N GLN A 160 -11.67 17.20 7.47
CA GLN A 160 -11.22 16.00 6.77
C GLN A 160 -12.29 14.88 6.81
N PRO A 161 -12.42 14.07 5.73
CA PRO A 161 -13.29 12.91 5.74
C PRO A 161 -12.96 11.97 6.90
N ARG A 162 -13.97 11.51 7.62
CA ARG A 162 -13.80 10.58 8.75
C ARG A 162 -13.37 9.20 8.26
N TRP A 163 -12.30 8.68 8.85
CA TRP A 163 -11.78 7.35 8.54
C TRP A 163 -11.16 6.68 9.76
N PHE A 164 -11.04 5.35 9.72
CA PHE A 164 -10.24 4.57 10.67
C PHE A 164 -9.62 3.36 9.98
N ALA A 165 -8.63 2.72 10.61
CA ALA A 165 -8.01 1.50 10.11
C ALA A 165 -8.27 0.31 11.04
N ALA A 166 -8.29 -0.89 10.46
CA ALA A 166 -8.29 -2.15 11.17
C ALA A 166 -7.13 -3.00 10.69
N GLU A 167 -6.31 -3.47 11.62
CA GLU A 167 -5.31 -4.50 11.39
C GLU A 167 -5.92 -5.86 11.77
N VAL A 168 -6.02 -6.77 10.81
CA VAL A 168 -6.74 -8.04 10.92
C VAL A 168 -5.77 -9.19 10.63
N ARG A 169 -5.70 -10.15 11.55
CA ARG A 169 -5.01 -11.43 11.31
C ARG A 169 -6.05 -12.52 11.11
N TYR A 170 -5.85 -13.33 10.08
CA TYR A 170 -6.67 -14.50 9.80
C TYR A 170 -5.90 -15.78 10.14
N ALA A 171 -6.62 -16.83 10.51
CA ALA A 171 -5.99 -18.09 10.94
C ALA A 171 -5.28 -18.81 9.79
N ASP A 172 -5.82 -18.67 8.57
CA ASP A 172 -5.39 -19.43 7.40
C ASP A 172 -4.54 -18.56 6.45
N ARG A 173 -3.89 -17.53 6.99
CA ARG A 173 -3.06 -16.58 6.23
C ARG A 173 -1.80 -16.20 7.02
N ASP A 174 -0.67 -16.15 6.31
CA ASP A 174 0.62 -15.68 6.83
C ASP A 174 0.85 -14.19 6.58
N ASP A 175 -0.23 -13.42 6.46
CA ASP A 175 -0.19 -11.97 6.29
C ASP A 175 -1.08 -11.26 7.31
N VAL A 176 -0.83 -9.95 7.41
CA VAL A 176 -1.62 -9.02 8.18
C VAL A 176 -2.37 -8.13 7.22
N VAL A 177 -3.70 -8.17 7.30
CA VAL A 177 -4.58 -7.38 6.44
C VAL A 177 -4.88 -6.05 7.11
N HIS A 178 -4.66 -4.96 6.39
CA HIS A 178 -5.01 -3.61 6.78
C HIS A 178 -6.24 -3.20 6.01
N LEU A 179 -7.31 -2.80 6.70
CA LEU A 179 -8.54 -2.30 6.10
C LEU A 179 -8.75 -0.86 6.53
N ILE A 180 -9.00 0.03 5.58
CA ILE A 180 -9.34 1.43 5.85
C ILE A 180 -10.83 1.62 5.60
N PHE A 181 -11.52 2.07 6.62
CA PHE A 181 -12.92 2.40 6.60
C PHE A 181 -13.09 3.91 6.51
N ALA A 182 -14.00 4.38 5.67
CA ALA A 182 -14.39 5.78 5.62
C ALA A 182 -15.91 5.93 5.51
N GLU A 183 -16.44 7.06 5.99
CA GLU A 183 -17.83 7.42 5.76
C GLU A 183 -18.05 7.72 4.28
N SER A 184 -19.08 7.10 3.71
CA SER A 184 -19.42 7.32 2.32
C SER A 184 -20.24 8.59 2.16
N ALA A 185 -19.80 9.44 1.25
CA ALA A 185 -20.53 10.67 0.89
C ALA A 185 -21.63 10.42 -0.17
N GLU A 186 -21.73 9.22 -0.74
CA GLU A 186 -22.53 8.95 -1.94
C GLU A 186 -23.25 7.58 -1.92
N GLY A 187 -24.33 7.48 -2.71
CA GLY A 187 -25.14 6.26 -2.91
C GLY A 187 -26.20 6.01 -1.83
N GLU A 188 -26.86 4.85 -1.87
CA GLU A 188 -27.97 4.48 -0.96
C GLU A 188 -27.60 4.40 0.54
N GLN A 189 -26.33 4.61 0.88
CA GLN A 189 -25.83 4.62 2.26
C GLN A 189 -24.94 5.85 2.46
N VAL A 190 -25.42 7.04 2.10
CA VAL A 190 -24.79 8.29 2.54
C VAL A 190 -24.68 8.26 4.06
N GLY A 191 -23.49 8.52 4.59
CA GLY A 191 -23.16 8.39 6.03
C GLY A 191 -22.84 6.97 6.50
N GLY A 192 -22.91 5.97 5.62
CA GLY A 192 -22.53 4.59 5.92
C GLY A 192 -21.01 4.37 5.87
N TRP A 193 -20.48 3.57 6.79
CA TRP A 193 -19.07 3.20 6.81
C TRP A 193 -18.79 2.01 5.88
N ARG A 194 -17.78 2.15 5.01
CA ARG A 194 -17.37 1.11 4.05
C ARG A 194 -15.85 0.98 4.01
N VAL A 195 -15.35 -0.18 3.63
CA VAL A 195 -13.92 -0.32 3.27
C VAL A 195 -13.68 0.41 1.95
N VAL A 196 -12.74 1.36 1.97
CA VAL A 196 -12.37 2.19 0.81
C VAL A 196 -10.94 1.93 0.34
N ALA A 197 -10.11 1.41 1.23
CA ALA A 197 -8.75 0.98 0.95
C ALA A 197 -8.37 -0.26 1.77
N GLY A 198 -7.36 -0.98 1.32
CA GLY A 198 -6.79 -2.05 2.11
C GLY A 198 -5.49 -2.58 1.52
N SER A 199 -4.74 -3.34 2.30
CA SER A 199 -3.50 -3.97 1.84
C SER A 199 -3.20 -5.20 2.69
N ALA A 200 -2.34 -6.08 2.23
CA ALA A 200 -1.78 -7.16 3.02
C ALA A 200 -0.26 -6.97 3.12
N THR A 201 0.28 -7.13 4.32
CA THR A 201 1.73 -7.16 4.58
C THR A 201 2.13 -8.54 5.09
N PRO A 202 3.28 -9.10 4.68
CA PRO A 202 3.75 -10.37 5.24
C PRO A 202 3.78 -10.36 6.77
N ALA A 203 3.44 -11.47 7.44
CA ALA A 203 3.35 -11.50 8.90
C ALA A 203 4.71 -11.34 9.60
N ASP A 204 5.81 -11.67 8.93
CA ASP A 204 7.19 -11.44 9.38
C ASP A 204 7.69 -10.02 9.10
N GLN A 205 6.95 -9.22 8.32
CA GLN A 205 7.25 -7.82 8.11
C GLN A 205 6.92 -7.02 9.37
N VAL A 206 7.97 -6.64 10.10
CA VAL A 206 7.84 -5.73 11.24
C VAL A 206 7.46 -4.33 10.72
N LEU A 207 6.25 -3.88 11.08
CA LEU A 207 5.81 -2.51 10.85
C LEU A 207 6.19 -1.61 12.03
N PRO A 208 6.52 -0.33 11.80
CA PRO A 208 6.82 0.58 12.88
C PRO A 208 5.64 0.75 13.83
N ARG A 209 5.93 0.98 15.11
CA ARG A 209 4.90 1.34 16.09
C ARG A 209 4.28 2.69 15.69
N LEU A 210 2.96 2.76 15.72
CA LEU A 210 2.24 4.02 15.47
C LEU A 210 2.42 4.98 16.65
N ALA A 211 2.57 6.27 16.35
CA ALA A 211 2.51 7.32 17.35
C ALA A 211 1.06 7.49 17.80
N THR A 212 0.83 7.41 19.11
CA THR A 212 -0.49 7.58 19.72
C THR A 212 -0.51 8.78 20.66
N THR A 213 -1.69 9.38 20.82
CA THR A 213 -1.96 10.38 21.87
C THR A 213 -2.01 9.72 23.25
N GLY A 214 -2.07 10.52 24.31
CA GLY A 214 -2.28 10.01 25.68
C GLY A 214 -3.59 9.23 25.87
N GLN A 215 -4.54 9.35 24.94
CA GLN A 215 -5.81 8.61 24.93
C GLN A 215 -5.79 7.38 24.00
N GLY A 216 -4.63 7.06 23.40
CA GLY A 216 -4.44 5.87 22.57
C GLY A 216 -4.84 6.03 21.10
N GLU A 217 -5.23 7.23 20.66
CA GLU A 217 -5.60 7.50 19.26
C GLU A 217 -4.34 7.70 18.42
N ALA A 218 -4.33 7.24 17.18
CA ALA A 218 -3.23 7.47 16.27
C ALA A 218 -3.21 8.91 15.75
N GLN A 219 -2.02 9.41 15.42
CA GLN A 219 -1.88 10.74 14.81
C GLN A 219 -1.94 10.62 13.29
N ALA A 220 -2.92 11.27 12.65
CA ALA A 220 -2.99 11.32 11.19
C ALA A 220 -1.89 12.18 10.59
N VAL A 221 -1.43 11.80 9.40
CA VAL A 221 -0.43 12.55 8.63
C VAL A 221 -1.09 13.09 7.35
N PRO A 222 -1.09 14.41 7.11
CA PRO A 222 -1.60 14.98 5.87
C PRO A 222 -0.86 14.45 4.63
N ALA A 223 -1.56 14.35 3.50
CA ALA A 223 -0.98 13.84 2.25
C ALA A 223 0.23 14.67 1.75
N HIS A 224 0.25 15.97 2.08
CA HIS A 224 1.32 16.92 1.76
C HIS A 224 2.19 17.29 2.96
N ALA A 225 2.22 16.43 4.00
CA ALA A 225 3.01 16.69 5.20
C ALA A 225 4.48 16.98 4.89
N THR A 226 5.02 17.99 5.57
CA THR A 226 6.45 18.30 5.63
C THR A 226 7.10 17.56 6.81
N GLY A 227 8.43 17.60 6.91
CA GLY A 227 9.17 16.92 7.99
C GLY A 227 9.30 15.40 7.82
N LEU A 228 9.00 14.89 6.62
CA LEU A 228 9.30 13.53 6.17
C LEU A 228 10.30 13.62 5.01
N PRO A 229 11.11 12.57 4.74
CA PRO A 229 12.05 12.57 3.61
C PRO A 229 11.34 12.73 2.25
N VAL A 230 10.07 12.31 2.20
CA VAL A 230 9.16 12.52 1.07
C VAL A 230 7.73 12.64 1.63
N SER A 231 6.91 13.53 1.08
CA SER A 231 5.49 13.58 1.48
C SER A 231 4.73 12.35 0.98
N PRO A 232 3.67 11.89 1.66
CA PRO A 232 2.86 10.75 1.21
C PRO A 232 2.39 10.84 -0.25
N SER A 233 1.93 12.02 -0.69
CA SER A 233 1.55 12.28 -2.09
C SER A 233 2.73 12.16 -3.06
N ALA A 234 3.91 12.65 -2.69
CA ALA A 234 5.10 12.53 -3.52
C ALA A 234 5.61 11.09 -3.58
N LEU A 235 5.46 10.30 -2.52
CA LEU A 235 5.76 8.88 -2.51
C LEU A 235 4.89 8.12 -3.52
N ALA A 236 3.57 8.32 -3.51
CA ALA A 236 2.67 7.66 -4.45
C ALA A 236 3.05 7.96 -5.91
N ARG A 237 3.41 9.22 -6.22
CA ARG A 237 3.91 9.61 -7.54
C ARG A 237 5.25 8.96 -7.88
N ALA A 238 6.18 8.92 -6.93
CA ALA A 238 7.47 8.27 -7.13
C ALA A 238 7.32 6.76 -7.39
N HIS A 239 6.39 6.08 -6.70
CA HIS A 239 6.13 4.66 -6.95
C HIS A 239 5.51 4.45 -8.33
N ALA A 240 4.53 5.27 -8.71
CA ALA A 240 3.94 5.24 -10.04
C ALA A 240 4.98 5.46 -11.16
N ALA A 241 5.93 6.38 -10.97
CA ALA A 241 7.03 6.63 -11.89
C ALA A 241 8.02 5.45 -11.95
N SER A 242 8.35 4.83 -10.81
CA SER A 242 9.16 3.61 -10.76
C SER A 242 8.49 2.49 -11.57
N LEU A 243 7.19 2.21 -11.37
CA LEU A 243 6.50 1.16 -12.14
C LEU A 243 6.44 1.48 -13.65
N SER A 244 6.07 2.70 -14.03
CA SER A 244 5.96 3.11 -15.45
C SER A 244 7.30 3.02 -16.19
N SER A 245 8.38 3.41 -15.52
CA SER A 245 9.74 3.43 -16.08
C SER A 245 10.47 2.08 -15.94
N ALA A 246 9.83 1.06 -15.35
CA ALA A 246 10.48 -0.17 -14.93
C ALA A 246 11.75 0.10 -14.09
N ASP A 247 11.60 0.96 -13.08
CA ASP A 247 12.58 1.39 -12.09
C ASP A 247 13.83 2.05 -12.66
N SER A 248 13.73 2.65 -13.85
CA SER A 248 14.82 3.45 -14.44
C SER A 248 14.81 4.90 -13.97
N ASP A 249 13.67 5.41 -13.47
CA ASP A 249 13.54 6.77 -12.91
C ASP A 249 14.51 6.99 -11.73
N ALA A 250 15.47 7.89 -11.93
CA ALA A 250 16.50 8.18 -10.92
C ALA A 250 15.95 8.92 -9.69
N ARG A 251 14.89 9.73 -9.84
CA ARG A 251 14.26 10.43 -8.71
C ARG A 251 13.52 9.42 -7.84
N ALA A 252 12.74 8.52 -8.44
CA ALA A 252 12.03 7.47 -7.72
C ALA A 252 12.99 6.56 -6.93
N ARG A 253 14.10 6.12 -7.55
CA ARG A 253 15.11 5.28 -6.89
C ARG A 253 15.83 5.95 -5.71
N ARG A 254 15.91 7.28 -5.69
CA ARG A 254 16.45 8.02 -4.54
C ARG A 254 15.47 8.05 -3.37
N LEU A 255 14.16 8.01 -3.64
CA LEU A 255 13.11 8.14 -2.62
C LEU A 255 12.62 6.79 -2.09
N ILE A 256 12.71 5.74 -2.90
CA ILE A 256 12.14 4.42 -2.58
C ILE A 256 13.23 3.36 -2.58
N ALA A 257 13.24 2.52 -1.55
CA ALA A 257 14.13 1.38 -1.44
C ALA A 257 13.77 0.27 -2.45
N PRO A 258 14.76 -0.52 -2.89
CA PRO A 258 14.50 -1.76 -3.62
C PRO A 258 13.64 -2.73 -2.79
N GLY A 259 12.70 -3.41 -3.46
CA GLY A 259 11.85 -4.43 -2.85
C GLY A 259 10.95 -5.15 -3.87
N PRO A 260 10.04 -6.01 -3.39
CA PRO A 260 9.09 -6.76 -4.22
C PRO A 260 8.25 -5.85 -5.13
N TYR A 261 7.76 -4.74 -4.58
CA TYR A 261 6.86 -3.81 -5.25
C TYR A 261 7.59 -2.71 -6.06
N THR A 262 8.92 -2.74 -6.13
CA THR A 262 9.74 -1.78 -6.89
C THR A 262 10.68 -2.53 -7.82
N SER A 263 11.93 -2.75 -7.39
CA SER A 263 13.00 -3.34 -8.20
C SER A 263 12.66 -4.74 -8.76
N GLN A 264 11.94 -5.58 -8.02
CA GLN A 264 11.54 -6.91 -8.50
C GLN A 264 10.38 -6.83 -9.50
N ALA A 265 9.34 -6.03 -9.21
CA ALA A 265 8.29 -5.73 -10.18
C ALA A 265 8.86 -5.18 -11.49
N ALA A 266 9.83 -4.28 -11.41
CA ALA A 266 10.55 -3.75 -12.56
C ALA A 266 11.39 -4.81 -13.28
N ALA A 267 12.02 -5.74 -12.56
CA ALA A 267 12.72 -6.86 -13.18
C ALA A 267 11.75 -7.76 -13.98
N ALA A 268 10.55 -8.02 -13.45
CA ALA A 268 9.51 -8.77 -14.15
C ALA A 268 9.04 -8.05 -15.42
N VAL A 269 8.85 -6.73 -15.37
CA VAL A 269 8.53 -5.91 -16.55
C VAL A 269 9.66 -5.96 -17.59
N ARG A 270 10.93 -5.84 -17.16
CA ARG A 270 12.07 -5.94 -18.08
C ARG A 270 12.17 -7.33 -18.73
N ALA A 271 11.88 -8.39 -17.98
CA ALA A 271 11.83 -9.74 -18.52
C ALA A 271 10.70 -9.90 -19.56
N GLU A 272 9.51 -9.35 -19.28
CA GLU A 272 8.39 -9.34 -20.22
C GLU A 272 8.72 -8.56 -21.50
N ARG A 273 9.32 -7.37 -21.38
CA ARG A 273 9.80 -6.60 -22.56
C ARG A 273 10.80 -7.39 -23.40
N ARG A 274 11.72 -8.13 -22.78
CA ARG A 274 12.67 -9.00 -23.50
C ARG A 274 11.96 -10.14 -24.21
N ALA A 275 10.99 -10.78 -23.56
CA ALA A 275 10.21 -11.86 -24.18
C ALA A 275 9.40 -11.38 -25.39
N LEU A 276 8.95 -10.12 -25.38
CA LEU A 276 8.17 -9.51 -26.46
C LEU A 276 9.01 -8.88 -27.57
N ALA A 277 10.33 -8.76 -27.39
CA ALA A 277 11.21 -8.04 -28.30
C ALA A 277 11.08 -8.53 -29.75
N GLY A 278 11.06 -7.58 -30.70
CA GLY A 278 10.88 -7.85 -32.14
C GLY A 278 9.45 -8.19 -32.57
N ARG A 279 8.53 -8.47 -31.65
CA ARG A 279 7.15 -8.89 -31.98
C ARG A 279 6.12 -7.90 -31.44
N TRP A 280 6.30 -7.45 -30.21
CA TRP A 280 5.37 -6.58 -29.49
C TRP A 280 6.10 -5.50 -28.72
N ARG A 281 5.55 -4.29 -28.72
CA ARG A 281 5.99 -3.16 -27.89
C ARG A 281 5.08 -3.06 -26.67
N LEU A 282 5.68 -3.08 -25.48
CA LEU A 282 4.98 -2.91 -24.20
C LEU A 282 5.22 -1.52 -23.60
N ARG A 283 4.15 -0.72 -23.51
CA ARG A 283 4.11 0.55 -22.78
C ARG A 283 3.34 0.38 -21.47
N ILE A 284 3.89 0.90 -20.38
CA ILE A 284 3.26 0.86 -19.05
C ILE A 284 3.08 2.29 -18.56
N THR A 285 1.90 2.58 -18.05
CA THR A 285 1.58 3.86 -17.42
C THR A 285 0.89 3.59 -16.10
N SER A 286 1.49 4.08 -15.02
CA SER A 286 0.95 4.01 -13.67
C SER A 286 0.73 5.40 -13.12
N ARG A 287 -0.37 5.61 -12.40
CA ARG A 287 -0.72 6.91 -11.79
C ARG A 287 -1.36 6.73 -10.41
N PRO A 288 -1.11 7.65 -9.47
CA PRO A 288 -1.85 7.69 -8.21
C PRO A 288 -3.36 7.80 -8.43
N TRP A 289 -4.13 7.23 -7.53
CA TRP A 289 -5.59 7.21 -7.60
C TRP A 289 -6.22 7.36 -6.21
N GLY A 290 -7.18 8.26 -6.09
CA GLY A 290 -7.97 8.43 -4.86
C GLY A 290 -7.23 9.04 -3.68
N PRO A 291 -7.83 8.99 -2.47
CA PRO A 291 -7.26 9.55 -1.25
C PRO A 291 -6.01 8.82 -0.76
N ILE A 292 -5.23 9.49 0.09
CA ILE A 292 -4.09 8.92 0.81
C ILE A 292 -4.43 8.90 2.29
N TYR A 293 -4.22 7.75 2.92
CA TYR A 293 -4.40 7.57 4.36
C TYR A 293 -3.03 7.37 4.98
N ALA A 294 -2.70 8.13 6.02
CA ALA A 294 -1.38 8.06 6.62
C ALA A 294 -1.44 8.28 8.13
N LEU A 295 -0.60 7.54 8.86
CA LEU A 295 -0.45 7.60 10.30
C LEU A 295 1.01 7.84 10.66
N ARG A 296 1.24 8.70 11.65
CA ARG A 296 2.58 8.99 12.19
C ARG A 296 3.11 7.75 12.90
N THR A 297 4.37 7.43 12.72
CA THR A 297 5.06 6.38 13.48
C THR A 297 5.78 6.99 14.68
N ALA A 298 6.00 6.19 15.72
CA ALA A 298 6.56 6.65 17.00
C ALA A 298 7.99 7.19 16.88
N ASP A 299 8.72 6.77 15.85
CA ASP A 299 10.05 7.26 15.50
C ASP A 299 10.04 8.55 14.66
N GLY A 300 8.87 9.11 14.36
CA GLY A 300 8.71 10.34 13.57
C GLY A 300 8.42 10.13 12.08
N GLY A 301 8.50 8.89 11.58
CA GLY A 301 8.15 8.52 10.20
C GLY A 301 6.64 8.46 9.93
N ALA A 302 6.22 7.68 8.93
CA ALA A 302 4.81 7.46 8.64
C ALA A 302 4.51 6.07 8.05
N LEU A 303 3.33 5.53 8.36
CA LEU A 303 2.72 4.39 7.67
C LEU A 303 1.65 4.91 6.73
N VAL A 304 1.73 4.58 5.43
CA VAL A 304 0.96 5.23 4.37
C VAL A 304 0.27 4.20 3.47
N TRP A 305 -1.02 4.40 3.23
CA TRP A 305 -1.81 3.69 2.24
C TRP A 305 -2.20 4.62 1.10
N TYR A 306 -1.92 4.18 -0.12
CA TYR A 306 -2.23 4.91 -1.36
C TYR A 306 -2.56 3.92 -2.47
N ALA A 307 -3.29 4.36 -3.48
CA ALA A 307 -3.65 3.53 -4.61
C ALA A 307 -2.98 3.97 -5.89
N LEU A 308 -2.67 3.00 -6.75
CA LEU A 308 -2.24 3.22 -8.13
C LEU A 308 -3.20 2.53 -9.09
N ARG A 309 -3.44 3.17 -10.25
CA ARG A 309 -3.97 2.52 -11.45
C ARG A 309 -2.87 2.35 -12.47
N GLU A 310 -2.81 1.19 -13.08
CA GLU A 310 -1.86 0.82 -14.12
C GLU A 310 -2.58 0.45 -15.42
N GLN A 311 -2.02 0.92 -16.53
CA GLN A 311 -2.39 0.51 -17.87
C GLN A 311 -1.15 0.00 -18.58
N GLN A 312 -1.24 -1.24 -19.07
CA GLN A 312 -0.25 -1.85 -19.94
C GLN A 312 -0.84 -1.94 -21.35
N ILE A 313 -0.13 -1.40 -22.34
CA ILE A 313 -0.52 -1.45 -23.75
C ILE A 313 0.55 -2.23 -24.49
N PHE A 314 0.10 -3.29 -25.14
CA PHE A 314 0.89 -4.14 -26.00
C PHE A 314 0.49 -3.82 -27.44
N THR A 315 1.43 -3.42 -28.27
CA THR A 315 1.19 -3.11 -29.70
C THR A 315 2.08 -3.99 -30.56
N ALA A 316 1.52 -4.67 -31.56
CA ALA A 316 2.28 -5.44 -32.53
C ALA A 316 3.30 -4.53 -33.24
N VAL A 317 4.50 -5.06 -33.51
CA VAL A 317 5.54 -4.27 -34.20
C VAL A 317 5.14 -4.03 -35.65
N ASP A 318 4.57 -5.04 -36.30
CA ASP A 318 4.04 -5.06 -37.66
C ASP A 318 2.91 -6.11 -37.78
N SER A 319 2.31 -6.24 -38.96
CA SER A 319 1.20 -7.17 -39.23
C SER A 319 1.59 -8.65 -39.28
N GLY A 320 2.88 -8.98 -39.28
CA GLY A 320 3.41 -10.34 -39.25
C GLY A 320 3.75 -10.85 -37.85
N ALA A 321 3.61 -10.00 -36.82
CA ALA A 321 3.83 -10.42 -35.44
C ALA A 321 2.87 -11.55 -35.05
N PRO A 322 3.35 -12.62 -34.39
CA PRO A 322 2.46 -13.67 -33.92
C PRO A 322 1.47 -13.10 -32.89
N PRO A 323 0.24 -13.63 -32.82
CA PRO A 323 -0.76 -13.17 -31.86
C PRO A 323 -0.24 -13.20 -30.42
N LEU A 324 -0.59 -12.17 -29.64
CA LEU A 324 -0.26 -12.09 -28.23
C LEU A 324 -1.26 -12.90 -27.41
N GLU A 325 -0.71 -13.77 -26.57
CA GLU A 325 -1.42 -14.42 -25.48
C GLU A 325 -0.81 -13.99 -24.14
N PHE A 326 -1.67 -13.79 -23.15
CA PHE A 326 -1.21 -13.40 -21.82
C PHE A 326 -0.74 -14.61 -21.02
N GLY A 327 0.55 -14.65 -20.67
CA GLY A 327 1.09 -15.68 -19.76
C GLY A 327 0.78 -15.45 -18.28
N ARG A 328 0.45 -14.21 -17.88
CA ARG A 328 0.11 -13.89 -16.48
C ARG A 328 -1.29 -14.43 -16.15
N ALA A 329 -1.39 -15.28 -15.13
CA ALA A 329 -2.62 -16.00 -14.80
C ALA A 329 -3.90 -15.12 -14.71
N GLN A 330 -3.85 -13.93 -14.11
CA GLN A 330 -5.04 -13.06 -14.05
C GLN A 330 -5.40 -12.48 -15.43
N ALA A 331 -4.41 -12.00 -16.18
CA ALA A 331 -4.63 -11.46 -17.52
C ALA A 331 -5.09 -12.55 -18.51
N ALA A 332 -4.52 -13.76 -18.42
CA ALA A 332 -4.93 -14.94 -19.19
C ALA A 332 -6.41 -15.28 -18.92
N THR A 333 -6.79 -15.36 -17.64
CA THR A 333 -8.19 -15.61 -17.23
C THR A 333 -9.13 -14.53 -17.79
N LEU A 334 -8.75 -13.25 -17.74
CA LEU A 334 -9.58 -12.15 -18.28
C LEU A 334 -9.60 -12.09 -19.80
N ALA A 335 -8.55 -12.57 -20.47
CA ALA A 335 -8.51 -12.73 -21.91
C ALA A 335 -9.47 -13.84 -22.37
N GLY A 336 -9.66 -14.89 -21.56
CA GLY A 336 -10.61 -15.96 -21.86
C GLY A 336 -10.24 -16.75 -23.12
N GLY A 337 -8.94 -17.02 -23.31
CA GLY A 337 -8.41 -17.73 -24.49
C GLY A 337 -8.27 -16.87 -25.76
N ARG A 338 -8.65 -15.58 -25.71
CA ARG A 338 -8.42 -14.66 -26.83
C ARG A 338 -6.94 -14.39 -27.04
N ALA A 339 -6.51 -14.51 -28.29
CA ALA A 339 -5.24 -13.97 -28.76
C ALA A 339 -5.48 -12.62 -29.46
N PHE A 340 -4.51 -11.71 -29.35
CA PHE A 340 -4.61 -10.34 -29.88
C PHE A 340 -3.64 -10.17 -31.05
N SER A 341 -4.08 -9.59 -32.16
CA SER A 341 -3.29 -9.52 -33.38
C SER A 341 -2.64 -8.15 -33.60
N GLN A 342 -3.23 -7.08 -33.08
CA GLN A 342 -2.77 -5.70 -33.29
C GLN A 342 -2.43 -5.01 -31.97
N GLN A 343 -3.34 -5.10 -31.01
CA GLN A 343 -3.20 -4.38 -29.75
C GLN A 343 -3.94 -5.08 -28.61
N ALA A 344 -3.29 -5.18 -27.46
CA ALA A 344 -3.93 -5.59 -26.21
C ALA A 344 -3.70 -4.54 -25.12
N HIS A 345 -4.71 -4.37 -24.28
CA HIS A 345 -4.70 -3.48 -23.12
C HIS A 345 -5.00 -4.31 -21.88
N LEU A 346 -4.15 -4.20 -20.88
CA LEU A 346 -4.36 -4.74 -19.55
C LEU A 346 -4.48 -3.57 -18.58
N ILE A 347 -5.63 -3.46 -17.93
CA ILE A 347 -5.88 -2.49 -16.88
C ILE A 347 -5.82 -3.22 -15.54
N SER A 348 -5.01 -2.70 -14.64
CA SER A 348 -4.86 -3.20 -13.27
C SER A 348 -4.89 -2.04 -12.29
N ALA A 349 -5.11 -2.36 -11.02
CA ALA A 349 -5.01 -1.39 -9.96
C ALA A 349 -4.63 -2.08 -8.65
N GLY A 350 -4.18 -1.29 -7.70
CA GLY A 350 -3.99 -1.78 -6.35
C GLY A 350 -3.82 -0.68 -5.33
N TRP A 351 -4.12 -1.04 -4.09
CA TRP A 351 -3.71 -0.29 -2.91
C TRP A 351 -2.36 -0.81 -2.44
N PHE A 352 -1.52 0.09 -1.94
CA PHE A 352 -0.17 -0.21 -1.45
C PHE A 352 0.00 0.32 -0.04
N CYS A 353 0.77 -0.41 0.77
CA CYS A 353 1.22 0.00 2.08
C CYS A 353 2.70 0.36 2.02
N ALA A 354 3.08 1.51 2.56
CA ALA A 354 4.46 1.94 2.63
C ALA A 354 4.84 2.48 4.01
N VAL A 355 6.09 2.25 4.37
CA VAL A 355 6.75 2.81 5.54
C VAL A 355 7.69 3.92 5.09
N LEU A 356 7.42 5.13 5.54
CA LEU A 356 8.32 6.28 5.40
C LEU A 356 9.14 6.37 6.69
N PRO A 357 10.47 6.43 6.58
CA PRO A 357 11.30 6.67 7.75
C PRO A 357 11.11 8.11 8.25
N PRO A 358 11.60 8.43 9.46
CA PRO A 358 11.74 9.84 9.88
C PRO A 358 12.63 10.63 8.92
N ALA A 359 12.63 11.95 9.07
CA ALA A 359 13.48 12.84 8.27
C ALA A 359 14.95 12.38 8.29
N GLY A 360 15.58 12.37 7.12
CA GLY A 360 16.94 11.89 6.90
C GLY A 360 17.11 11.22 5.54
N ASP A 361 18.21 10.48 5.36
CA ASP A 361 18.60 9.89 4.07
C ASP A 361 18.02 8.49 3.81
N GLN A 362 17.24 7.96 4.76
CA GLN A 362 16.59 6.66 4.58
C GLN A 362 15.46 6.76 3.56
N ARG A 363 15.31 5.69 2.76
CA ARG A 363 14.31 5.62 1.69
C ARG A 363 13.03 4.95 2.19
N ALA A 364 11.90 5.35 1.60
CA ALA A 364 10.62 4.69 1.86
C ALA A 364 10.64 3.23 1.40
N ARG A 365 9.96 2.35 2.12
CA ARG A 365 9.78 0.93 1.76
C ARG A 365 8.32 0.66 1.47
N ILE A 366 8.04 -0.01 0.36
CA ILE A 366 6.70 -0.52 0.06
C ILE A 366 6.66 -1.95 0.60
N VAL A 367 5.72 -2.21 1.50
CA VAL A 367 5.73 -3.38 2.38
C VAL A 367 4.52 -4.27 2.21
N GLY A 368 3.53 -3.84 1.44
CA GLY A 368 2.32 -4.61 1.18
C GLY A 368 1.49 -4.03 0.06
N ASP A 369 0.55 -4.82 -0.43
CA ASP A 369 -0.39 -4.42 -1.46
C ASP A 369 -1.73 -5.17 -1.36
N TRP A 370 -2.69 -4.68 -2.12
CA TRP A 370 -3.88 -5.41 -2.56
C TRP A 370 -4.10 -5.02 -4.02
N TYR A 371 -3.70 -5.91 -4.93
CA TYR A 371 -3.64 -5.65 -6.37
C TYR A 371 -4.45 -6.67 -7.16
N SER A 372 -5.09 -6.22 -8.25
CA SER A 372 -5.78 -7.10 -9.20
C SER A 372 -5.73 -6.53 -10.62
N ALA A 373 -5.67 -7.44 -11.60
CA ALA A 373 -6.07 -7.12 -12.96
C ALA A 373 -7.59 -6.88 -12.98
N LEU A 374 -8.03 -5.81 -13.63
CA LEU A 374 -9.43 -5.39 -13.70
C LEU A 374 -10.06 -5.78 -15.04
N LYS A 375 -9.31 -5.61 -16.13
CA LYS A 375 -9.84 -5.81 -17.49
C LYS A 375 -8.72 -6.11 -18.50
N VAL A 376 -9.06 -6.94 -19.48
CA VAL A 376 -8.30 -7.12 -20.72
C VAL A 376 -9.21 -6.86 -21.93
N ASN A 377 -8.75 -6.03 -22.85
CA ASN A 377 -9.42 -5.71 -24.12
C ASN A 377 -8.41 -5.43 -25.23
N GLY A 378 -8.85 -5.44 -26.48
CA GLY A 378 -7.96 -5.33 -27.63
C GLY A 378 -8.51 -6.02 -28.87
N ALA A 379 -7.72 -5.99 -29.95
CA ALA A 379 -7.96 -6.64 -31.25
C ALA A 379 -6.71 -7.40 -31.71
#